data_AF-A0A8J6MEN0-F1
#
_entry.id   AF-A0A8J6MEN0-F1
#
_cell.length_a   1.000
_cell.length_b   1.000
_cell.length_c   1.000
_cell.angle_alpha   90.00
_cell.angle_beta   90.00
_cell.angle_gamma   90.00
#
_symmetry.space_group_name_H-M   'P 1'
#
loop_
_entity.id
_entity.type
_entity.pdbx_description
1 polymer ?
#
loop_
_entity_poly.entity_id
_entity_poly.type
_entity_poly.pdbx_seq_one_letter_code
_entity_poly.pdbx_strand_id
1 'polypeptide(L)'
;MLGAEEEGSLAQLMLRGRIDAASLAKARDQAQSWNTSIGDALVADGAVSPRDWALATAASTGLPLADLIAEPPDPAMLDAADRDAYLALGVLPWKRAANGALLMAAQRPAAPDVLAWAMRRFPHERLGWAVTAKFDILWALQKRFDVLADQEARESLHIATPELSAKQVLTVSQAVVGWIGLSVFMLCMWFAPGPTLIGLSAAVTLFYLLSFAFRFLLTWKGSHHSVDVSVTDEEVRALRSEDLPVYTVLVPMYRESEVLPILIHSMRRMDYPLAKLDVKLVLEQDDHETIDAAKALRAEGIFEIVRVPTSYPKTKPKACNYALRFARGEFIVVFDAEDIPEPDQLKKAVAMFKRSPPEVGCIQARLNYFNRRENFLTRMFTLEYSNWFDYLLPGLHALSIPIPLGGTSNHFRTAVLRGIGAWDPYNVTEDADLGVRLTQQGFSVAVMNSTTFEEANGVWRSWINQRSRWIKGYMQTWLVHMRRPVQLYQRLGSAGFWGFQFFIGFPVLTALLNPILWATTAVTLIFGSSYIAQYFPAPVIYFAIFNLVIGNAMYIYMTMVAAAKRGWFSLMPWALLSPVYWIMHSIAAYKALWQLIVAPHFWEKTQHGTSKVTQSQIASIARQAAE
;
A
#
# COMPACT_ATOMS: atom_id res chain seq x y z
N MET A 1 27.98 12.09 25.22
CA MET A 1 28.53 11.19 26.26
C MET A 1 27.88 9.85 26.04
N LEU A 2 28.66 8.82 25.73
CA LEU A 2 28.15 7.46 25.61
C LEU A 2 27.65 7.01 26.99
N GLY A 3 26.56 6.23 27.04
CA GLY A 3 26.11 5.63 28.28
C GLY A 3 27.13 4.59 28.76
N ALA A 4 27.40 4.51 30.07
CA ALA A 4 28.35 3.55 30.63
C ALA A 4 28.04 2.08 30.26
N GLU A 5 26.75 1.75 30.09
CA GLU A 5 26.28 0.44 29.60
C GLU A 5 26.72 0.15 28.15
N GLU A 6 26.68 1.17 27.30
CA GLU A 6 27.01 1.05 25.89
C GLU A 6 28.51 0.86 25.69
N GLU A 7 29.34 1.63 26.40
CA GLU A 7 30.81 1.47 26.38
C GLU A 7 31.22 0.07 26.85
N GLY A 8 30.62 -0.41 27.94
CA GLY A 8 30.89 -1.77 28.43
C GLY A 8 30.48 -2.85 27.43
N SER A 9 29.36 -2.68 26.73
CA SER A 9 28.89 -3.62 25.70
C SER A 9 29.84 -3.65 24.50
N LEU A 10 30.31 -2.49 24.04
CA LEU A 10 31.29 -2.39 22.96
C LEU A 10 32.63 -3.04 23.33
N ALA A 11 33.11 -2.84 24.56
CA ALA A 11 34.32 -3.50 25.05
C ALA A 11 34.18 -5.03 25.04
N GLN A 12 33.03 -5.57 25.46
CA GLN A 12 32.75 -7.01 25.41
C GLN A 12 32.74 -7.55 23.97
N LEU A 13 32.18 -6.82 23.01
CA LEU A 13 32.18 -7.22 21.60
C LEU A 13 33.60 -7.23 21.01
N MET A 14 34.42 -6.24 21.33
CA MET A 14 35.82 -6.20 20.90
C MET A 14 36.63 -7.34 21.53
N LEU A 15 36.49 -7.57 22.83
CA LEU A 15 37.18 -8.66 23.56
C LEU A 15 36.85 -10.04 22.99
N ARG A 16 35.62 -10.22 22.47
CA ARG A 16 35.16 -11.47 21.84
C ARG A 16 35.46 -11.54 20.34
N GLY A 17 36.15 -10.55 19.78
CA GLY A 17 36.47 -10.49 18.35
C GLY A 17 35.23 -10.42 17.44
N ARG A 18 34.12 -9.88 17.96
CA ARG A 18 32.85 -9.75 17.22
C ARG A 18 32.78 -8.48 16.37
N ILE A 19 33.58 -7.47 16.70
CA ILE A 19 33.73 -6.23 15.93
C ILE A 19 35.21 -5.84 15.87
N ASP A 20 35.62 -5.18 14.79
CA ASP A 20 36.95 -4.60 14.64
C ASP A 20 36.94 -3.07 14.84
N ALA A 21 38.13 -2.47 14.89
CA ALA A 21 38.26 -1.03 15.11
C ALA A 21 37.67 -0.19 13.96
N ALA A 22 37.72 -0.72 12.73
CA ALA A 22 37.17 -0.05 11.55
C ALA A 22 35.64 0.01 11.60
N SER A 23 34.97 -1.11 11.91
CA SER A 23 33.52 -1.18 12.08
C SER A 23 33.04 -0.30 13.23
N LEU A 24 33.79 -0.25 14.33
CA LEU A 24 33.48 0.63 15.45
C LEU A 24 33.58 2.12 15.09
N ALA A 25 34.63 2.51 14.36
CA ALA A 25 34.80 3.89 13.90
C ALA A 25 33.65 4.29 12.97
N LYS A 26 33.32 3.45 11.99
CA LYS A 26 32.18 3.64 11.09
C LYS A 26 30.86 3.78 11.87
N ALA A 27 30.60 2.90 12.82
CA ALA A 27 29.38 2.93 13.62
C ALA A 27 29.28 4.17 14.51
N ARG A 28 30.41 4.69 15.02
CA ARG A 28 30.45 5.94 15.79
C ARG A 28 30.05 7.14 14.94
N ASP A 29 30.61 7.25 13.73
CA ASP A 29 30.29 8.33 12.79
C ASP A 29 28.82 8.25 12.35
N GLN A 30 28.33 7.03 12.05
CA GLN A 30 26.93 6.79 11.71
C GLN A 30 26.00 7.17 12.84
N ALA A 31 26.24 6.66 14.06
CA ALA A 31 25.43 6.94 15.24
C ALA A 31 25.34 8.44 15.54
N GLN A 32 26.45 9.17 15.41
CA GLN A 32 26.45 10.63 15.54
C GLN A 32 25.58 11.29 14.46
N SER A 33 25.76 10.91 13.19
CA SER A 33 24.99 11.52 12.09
C SER A 33 23.49 11.19 12.15
N TRP A 34 23.14 10.02 12.68
CA TRP A 34 21.77 9.52 12.75
C TRP A 34 21.09 9.93 14.04
N ASN A 35 21.82 10.43 15.04
CA ASN A 35 21.32 10.64 16.39
C ASN A 35 20.72 9.35 16.98
N THR A 36 21.50 8.26 16.94
CA THR A 36 21.17 6.94 17.49
C THR A 36 22.30 6.45 18.39
N SER A 37 22.11 5.29 19.04
CA SER A 37 23.20 4.62 19.75
C SER A 37 24.18 3.98 18.74
N ILE A 38 25.44 3.79 19.14
CA ILE A 38 26.45 3.00 18.40
C ILE A 38 25.96 1.56 18.25
N GLY A 39 25.32 1.01 19.29
CA GLY A 39 24.70 -0.32 19.24
C GLY A 39 23.67 -0.45 18.13
N ASP A 40 22.75 0.52 18.02
CA ASP A 40 21.74 0.55 16.96
C ASP A 40 22.38 0.66 15.58
N ALA A 41 23.43 1.47 15.44
CA ALA A 41 24.15 1.61 14.18
C ALA A 41 24.84 0.30 13.76
N LEU A 42 25.53 -0.39 14.68
CA LEU A 42 26.16 -1.69 14.43
C LEU A 42 25.15 -2.76 14.04
N VAL A 43 23.99 -2.80 14.71
CA VAL A 43 22.93 -3.76 14.43
C VAL A 43 22.25 -3.47 13.08
N ALA A 44 22.06 -2.18 12.76
CA ALA A 44 21.40 -1.77 11.53
C ALA A 44 22.24 -1.99 10.27
N ASP A 45 23.56 -1.82 10.36
CA ASP A 45 24.52 -2.08 9.28
C ASP A 45 24.89 -3.57 9.16
N GLY A 46 24.40 -4.42 10.07
CA GLY A 46 24.65 -5.87 10.06
C GLY A 46 26.01 -6.30 10.63
N ALA A 47 26.79 -5.36 11.17
CA ALA A 47 28.08 -5.65 11.79
C ALA A 47 27.95 -6.52 13.06
N VAL A 48 26.84 -6.40 13.78
CA VAL A 48 26.55 -7.18 15.00
C VAL A 48 25.13 -7.71 14.94
N SER A 49 24.93 -8.98 15.28
CA SER A 49 23.57 -9.53 15.41
C SER A 49 22.88 -8.98 16.67
N PRO A 50 21.54 -8.81 16.68
CA PRO A 50 20.83 -8.37 17.89
C PRO A 50 21.06 -9.27 19.10
N ARG A 51 21.32 -10.57 18.88
CA ARG A 51 21.64 -11.53 19.95
C ARG A 51 23.04 -11.32 20.50
N ASP A 52 24.04 -11.09 19.64
CA ASP A 52 25.40 -10.78 20.08
C ASP A 52 25.45 -9.45 20.85
N TRP A 53 24.67 -8.45 20.43
CA TRP A 53 24.51 -7.19 21.16
C TRP A 53 23.93 -7.43 22.56
N ALA A 54 22.80 -8.16 22.66
CA ALA A 54 22.18 -8.49 23.94
C ALA A 54 23.13 -9.29 24.87
N LEU A 55 23.90 -10.23 24.32
CA LEU A 55 24.91 -10.99 25.05
C LEU A 55 26.03 -10.10 25.61
N ALA A 56 26.45 -9.10 24.85
CA ALA A 56 27.48 -8.15 25.27
C ALA A 56 26.94 -7.21 26.37
N THR A 57 25.71 -6.74 26.23
CA THR A 57 25.03 -5.91 27.24
C THR A 57 24.77 -6.67 28.54
N ALA A 58 24.36 -7.93 28.48
CA ALA A 58 24.23 -8.78 29.67
C ALA A 58 25.57 -8.93 30.40
N ALA A 59 26.66 -9.18 29.66
CA ALA A 59 27.99 -9.35 30.22
C ALA A 59 28.55 -8.05 30.83
N SER A 60 28.27 -6.89 30.23
CA SER A 60 28.76 -5.60 30.73
C SER A 60 28.01 -5.10 31.96
N THR A 61 26.70 -5.38 32.05
CA THR A 61 25.84 -4.97 33.16
C THR A 61 25.81 -5.97 34.32
N GLY A 62 26.25 -7.22 34.08
CA GLY A 62 26.09 -8.32 35.04
C GLY A 62 24.66 -8.83 35.18
N LEU A 63 23.75 -8.39 34.31
CA LEU A 63 22.36 -8.85 34.27
C LEU A 63 22.23 -10.20 33.56
N PRO A 64 21.25 -11.04 33.93
CA PRO A 64 20.98 -12.29 33.22
C PRO A 64 20.49 -12.00 31.79
N LEU A 65 20.86 -12.87 30.85
CA LEU A 65 20.27 -12.89 29.51
C LEU A 65 18.95 -13.68 29.54
N ALA A 66 17.86 -13.05 29.12
CA ALA A 66 16.57 -13.69 28.92
C ALA A 66 16.43 -14.20 27.48
N ASP A 67 16.41 -15.51 27.29
CA ASP A 67 16.05 -16.17 26.03
C ASP A 67 14.53 -16.41 26.04
N LEU A 68 13.77 -15.47 25.46
CA LEU A 68 12.30 -15.51 25.50
C LEU A 68 11.71 -16.56 24.56
N ILE A 69 12.54 -17.19 23.74
CA ILE A 69 12.15 -18.30 22.87
C ILE A 69 12.17 -19.61 23.66
N ALA A 70 13.24 -19.83 24.44
CA ALA A 70 13.37 -21.01 25.30
C ALA A 70 12.50 -20.93 26.56
N GLU A 71 12.46 -19.77 27.21
CA GLU A 71 11.65 -19.49 28.40
C GLU A 71 10.69 -18.32 28.13
N PRO A 72 9.52 -18.58 27.51
CA PRO A 72 8.58 -17.52 27.18
C PRO A 72 8.06 -16.80 28.44
N PRO A 73 7.66 -15.53 28.33
CA PRO A 73 7.02 -14.81 29.42
C PRO A 73 5.76 -15.49 29.92
N ASP A 74 5.48 -15.35 31.22
CA ASP A 74 4.20 -15.77 31.78
C ASP A 74 3.05 -15.01 31.07
N PRO A 75 2.14 -15.72 30.37
CA PRO A 75 1.06 -15.08 29.63
C PRO A 75 0.18 -14.18 30.50
N ALA A 76 0.01 -14.49 31.79
CA ALA A 76 -0.81 -13.71 32.72
C ALA A 76 -0.20 -12.34 33.03
N MET A 77 1.11 -12.14 32.80
CA MET A 77 1.81 -10.88 33.07
C MET A 77 1.77 -9.91 31.87
N LEU A 78 1.45 -10.41 30.67
CA LEU A 78 1.40 -9.60 29.46
C LEU A 78 -0.02 -9.07 29.23
N ASP A 79 -0.16 -7.76 29.30
CA ASP A 79 -1.41 -7.04 29.06
C ASP A 79 -1.48 -6.55 27.61
N ALA A 80 -2.63 -6.75 26.96
CA ALA A 80 -2.85 -6.28 25.59
C ALA A 80 -2.83 -4.74 25.49
N ALA A 81 -3.24 -4.05 26.56
CA ALA A 81 -3.24 -2.58 26.61
C ALA A 81 -1.82 -1.99 26.58
N ASP A 82 -0.81 -2.74 27.03
CA ASP A 82 0.58 -2.31 27.08
C ASP A 82 1.38 -2.73 25.83
N ARG A 83 0.76 -3.38 24.83
CA ARG A 83 1.45 -3.90 23.63
C ARG A 83 2.28 -2.84 22.91
N ASP A 84 1.71 -1.66 22.71
CA ASP A 84 2.40 -0.56 22.03
C ASP A 84 3.61 -0.07 22.84
N ALA A 85 3.48 -0.03 24.17
CA ALA A 85 4.58 0.32 25.06
C ALA A 85 5.67 -0.76 25.04
N TYR A 86 5.31 -2.04 25.06
CA TYR A 86 6.28 -3.15 25.01
C TYR A 86 7.16 -3.07 23.75
N LEU A 87 6.57 -2.74 22.60
CA LEU A 87 7.27 -2.61 21.33
C LEU A 87 8.10 -1.33 21.24
N ALA A 88 7.52 -0.19 21.64
CA ALA A 88 8.18 1.10 21.55
C ALA A 88 9.39 1.21 22.49
N LEU A 89 9.26 0.67 23.70
CA LEU A 89 10.31 0.70 24.72
C LEU A 89 11.22 -0.52 24.68
N GLY A 90 10.83 -1.59 23.98
CA GLY A 90 11.60 -2.82 23.91
C GLY A 90 11.73 -3.48 25.28
N VAL A 91 10.61 -3.60 26.02
CA VAL A 91 10.56 -4.18 27.37
C VAL A 91 9.27 -4.97 27.57
N LEU A 92 9.32 -6.07 28.31
CA LEU A 92 8.13 -6.79 28.77
C LEU A 92 8.32 -7.45 30.14
N PRO A 93 7.24 -7.65 30.92
CA PRO A 93 7.26 -8.55 32.08
C PRO A 93 7.61 -9.97 31.65
N TRP A 94 8.62 -10.59 32.26
CA TRP A 94 9.08 -11.93 31.88
C TRP A 94 8.57 -13.00 32.85
N LYS A 95 9.04 -12.99 34.10
CA LYS A 95 8.69 -13.97 35.12
C LYS A 95 8.88 -13.43 36.53
N ARG A 96 8.36 -14.14 37.53
CA ARG A 96 8.66 -13.86 38.93
C ARG A 96 9.90 -14.62 39.38
N ALA A 97 10.83 -13.91 40.00
CA ALA A 97 11.99 -14.50 40.65
C ALA A 97 11.57 -15.23 41.93
N ALA A 98 12.43 -16.14 42.42
CA ALA A 98 12.18 -16.90 43.66
C ALA A 98 11.98 -16.02 44.90
N ASN A 99 12.53 -14.79 44.88
CA ASN A 99 12.37 -13.79 45.95
C ASN A 99 11.11 -12.92 45.80
N GLY A 100 10.20 -13.25 44.88
CA GLY A 100 8.95 -12.54 44.61
C GLY A 100 9.07 -11.34 43.66
N ALA A 101 10.28 -10.94 43.27
CA ALA A 101 10.49 -9.80 42.37
C ALA A 101 9.96 -10.09 40.95
N LEU A 102 9.34 -9.10 40.32
CA LEU A 102 8.95 -9.15 38.91
C LEU A 102 10.17 -8.85 38.04
N LEU A 103 10.64 -9.85 37.28
CA LEU A 103 11.72 -9.67 36.32
C LEU A 103 11.18 -9.12 35.02
N MET A 104 11.73 -7.99 34.60
CA MET A 104 11.48 -7.35 33.31
C MET A 104 12.58 -7.77 32.34
N ALA A 105 12.22 -8.23 31.14
CA ALA A 105 13.17 -8.43 30.04
C ALA A 105 13.17 -7.19 29.15
N ALA A 106 14.34 -6.57 28.94
CA ALA A 106 14.47 -5.33 28.17
C ALA A 106 15.69 -5.35 27.25
N GLN A 107 15.60 -4.62 26.13
CA GLN A 107 16.76 -4.36 25.26
C GLN A 107 17.74 -3.38 25.90
N ARG A 108 17.21 -2.37 26.60
CA ARG A 108 17.96 -1.29 27.26
C ARG A 108 17.49 -1.16 28.72
N PRO A 109 17.83 -2.10 29.61
CA PRO A 109 17.28 -2.14 30.97
C PRO A 109 17.62 -0.91 31.82
N ALA A 110 18.73 -0.20 31.55
CA ALA A 110 19.08 1.02 32.29
C ALA A 110 18.53 2.32 31.67
N ALA A 111 17.78 2.23 30.56
CA ALA A 111 17.30 3.42 29.87
C ALA A 111 16.24 4.17 30.70
N PRO A 112 16.34 5.51 30.87
CA PRO A 112 15.45 6.26 31.76
C PRO A 112 13.96 6.17 31.40
N ASP A 113 13.65 6.12 30.10
CA ASP A 113 12.29 5.95 29.56
C ASP A 113 11.70 4.58 29.93
N VAL A 114 12.49 3.51 29.80
CA VAL A 114 12.13 2.13 30.17
C VAL A 114 11.89 2.02 31.67
N LEU A 115 12.81 2.54 32.48
CA LEU A 115 12.71 2.54 33.94
C LEU A 115 11.48 3.32 34.42
N ALA A 116 11.27 4.54 33.90
CA ALA A 116 10.15 5.39 34.29
C ALA A 116 8.79 4.77 33.93
N TRP A 117 8.68 4.13 32.75
CA TRP A 117 7.48 3.42 32.37
C TRP A 117 7.23 2.22 33.29
N ALA A 118 8.24 1.39 33.54
CA ALA A 118 8.10 0.19 34.38
C ALA A 118 7.70 0.54 35.82
N MET A 119 8.33 1.56 36.42
CA MET A 119 7.98 2.05 37.76
C MET A 119 6.55 2.59 37.83
N ARG A 120 6.08 3.28 36.77
CA ARG A 120 4.71 3.80 36.70
C ARG A 120 3.68 2.69 36.53
N ARG A 121 3.98 1.68 35.71
CA ARG A 121 3.07 0.58 35.40
C ARG A 121 2.96 -0.44 36.54
N PHE A 122 4.04 -0.61 37.30
CA PHE A 122 4.16 -1.58 38.38
C PHE A 122 4.65 -0.92 39.68
N PRO A 123 3.92 0.07 40.24
CA PRO A 123 4.40 0.90 41.35
C PRO A 123 4.53 0.14 42.69
N HIS A 124 3.89 -1.02 42.81
CA HIS A 124 3.89 -1.85 44.01
C HIS A 124 4.71 -3.13 43.87
N GLU A 125 5.36 -3.33 42.72
CA GLU A 125 6.18 -4.51 42.46
C GLU A 125 7.66 -4.20 42.74
N ARG A 126 8.38 -5.18 43.29
CA ARG A 126 9.84 -5.12 43.32
C ARG A 126 10.34 -5.55 41.94
N LEU A 127 10.90 -4.62 41.18
CA LEU A 127 11.39 -4.88 39.83
C LEU A 127 12.83 -5.43 39.83
N GLY A 128 13.07 -6.45 39.01
CA GLY A 128 14.40 -6.89 38.59
C GLY A 128 14.52 -6.87 37.06
N TRP A 129 15.74 -7.01 36.54
CA TRP A 129 16.01 -6.80 35.11
C TRP A 129 16.79 -7.97 34.50
N ALA A 130 16.46 -8.27 33.25
CA ALA A 130 17.19 -9.17 32.37
C ALA A 130 17.35 -8.49 31.00
N VAL A 131 18.48 -8.75 30.35
CA VAL A 131 18.74 -8.25 28.99
C VAL A 131 18.17 -9.25 27.99
N THR A 132 17.53 -8.77 26.93
CA THR A 132 17.06 -9.63 25.83
C THR A 132 17.23 -8.96 24.47
N ALA A 133 17.19 -9.75 23.40
CA ALA A 133 17.27 -9.24 22.04
C ALA A 133 15.92 -8.68 21.58
N LYS A 134 15.95 -7.73 20.64
CA LYS A 134 14.72 -7.14 20.08
C LYS A 134 13.79 -8.14 19.42
N PHE A 135 14.34 -9.15 18.75
CA PHE A 135 13.57 -10.19 18.07
C PHE A 135 12.89 -11.15 19.04
N ASP A 136 13.48 -11.39 20.21
CA ASP A 136 12.90 -12.21 21.28
C ASP A 136 11.62 -11.54 21.80
N ILE A 137 11.65 -10.22 22.01
CA ILE A 137 10.47 -9.44 22.41
C ILE A 137 9.39 -9.51 21.32
N LEU A 138 9.75 -9.23 20.08
CA LEU A 138 8.81 -9.29 18.95
C LEU A 138 8.15 -10.67 18.83
N TRP A 139 8.94 -11.74 18.99
CA TRP A 139 8.47 -13.11 18.94
C TRP A 139 7.53 -13.45 20.11
N ALA A 140 7.90 -13.07 21.33
CA ALA A 140 7.09 -13.29 22.52
C ALA A 140 5.73 -12.58 22.41
N LEU A 141 5.72 -11.35 21.90
CA LEU A 141 4.49 -10.58 21.70
C LEU A 141 3.60 -11.18 20.60
N GLN A 142 4.18 -11.59 19.46
CA GLN A 142 3.45 -12.32 18.42
C GLN A 142 2.80 -13.56 19.00
N LYS A 143 3.57 -14.40 19.71
CA LYS A 143 3.04 -15.64 20.32
C LYS A 143 1.94 -15.39 21.35
N ARG A 144 2.08 -14.36 22.18
CA ARG A 144 1.10 -14.05 23.23
C ARG A 144 -0.21 -13.51 22.64
N PHE A 145 -0.11 -12.58 21.71
CA PHE A 145 -1.24 -11.81 21.23
C PHE A 145 -1.77 -12.26 19.87
N ASP A 146 -1.31 -13.41 19.37
CA ASP A 146 -1.56 -13.88 18.01
C ASP A 146 -3.05 -13.91 17.65
N VAL A 147 -3.85 -14.54 18.52
CA VAL A 147 -5.30 -14.70 18.33
C VAL A 147 -6.01 -13.34 18.36
N LEU A 148 -5.62 -12.47 19.29
CA LEU A 148 -6.21 -11.14 19.43
C LEU A 148 -5.84 -10.26 18.23
N ALA A 149 -4.56 -10.23 17.85
CA ALA A 149 -4.06 -9.44 16.73
C ALA A 149 -4.66 -9.91 15.39
N ASP A 150 -4.84 -11.23 15.20
CA ASP A 150 -5.52 -11.77 14.02
C ASP A 150 -7.01 -11.37 13.99
N GLN A 151 -7.71 -11.48 15.11
CA GLN A 151 -9.11 -11.05 15.20
C GLN A 151 -9.26 -9.56 14.93
N GLU A 152 -8.40 -8.73 15.54
CA GLU A 152 -8.33 -7.29 15.28
C GLU A 152 -8.06 -7.01 13.79
N ALA A 153 -7.09 -7.71 13.19
CA ALA A 153 -6.73 -7.51 11.79
C ALA A 153 -7.86 -7.81 10.80
N ARG A 154 -8.77 -8.73 11.16
CA ARG A 154 -9.93 -9.12 10.35
C ARG A 154 -11.18 -8.29 10.64
N GLU A 155 -11.42 -7.94 11.89
CA GLU A 155 -12.75 -7.50 12.34
C GLU A 155 -12.80 -6.04 12.80
N SER A 156 -11.68 -5.39 13.14
CA SER A 156 -11.70 -4.05 13.76
C SER A 156 -12.49 -3.02 12.94
N LEU A 157 -12.29 -2.96 11.62
CA LEU A 157 -13.01 -2.02 10.76
C LEU A 157 -14.52 -2.32 10.72
N HIS A 158 -14.88 -3.60 10.62
CA HIS A 158 -16.29 -4.01 10.57
C HIS A 158 -17.01 -3.78 11.89
N ILE A 159 -16.33 -4.00 13.03
CA ILE A 159 -16.90 -3.73 14.36
C ILE A 159 -17.08 -2.23 14.59
N ALA A 160 -16.08 -1.41 14.23
CA ALA A 160 -16.13 0.03 14.46
C ALA A 160 -17.08 0.76 13.51
N THR A 161 -17.06 0.41 12.22
CA THR A 161 -17.84 1.05 11.15
C THR A 161 -18.33 0.02 10.14
N PRO A 162 -19.37 -0.78 10.47
CA PRO A 162 -19.88 -1.85 9.61
C PRO A 162 -20.24 -1.36 8.19
N GLU A 163 -20.74 -0.13 8.09
CA GLU A 163 -21.15 0.50 6.84
C GLU A 163 -19.99 0.79 5.88
N LEU A 164 -18.75 0.86 6.37
CA LEU A 164 -17.55 1.10 5.57
C LEU A 164 -16.74 -0.17 5.29
N SER A 165 -17.16 -1.33 5.77
CA SER A 165 -16.51 -2.61 5.47
C SER A 165 -17.21 -3.35 4.33
N ALA A 166 -16.44 -3.88 3.40
CA ALA A 166 -16.84 -4.72 2.29
C ALA A 166 -17.25 -6.14 2.73
N LYS A 167 -17.12 -6.51 4.00
CA LYS A 167 -17.58 -7.81 4.54
C LYS A 167 -19.02 -8.14 4.14
N GLN A 168 -19.88 -7.13 4.06
CA GLN A 168 -21.20 -7.24 3.41
C GLN A 168 -21.19 -6.47 2.09
N VAL A 169 -20.93 -7.08 0.94
CA VAL A 169 -20.78 -6.31 -0.32
C VAL A 169 -22.04 -5.53 -0.71
N LEU A 170 -23.20 -6.18 -0.76
CA LEU A 170 -24.47 -5.58 -1.18
C LEU A 170 -25.46 -5.58 -0.02
N THR A 171 -26.08 -4.43 0.26
CA THR A 171 -27.15 -4.35 1.26
C THR A 171 -28.51 -4.68 0.66
N VAL A 172 -29.47 -5.07 1.51
CA VAL A 172 -30.86 -5.32 1.09
C VAL A 172 -31.48 -4.06 0.47
N SER A 173 -31.22 -2.89 1.05
CA SER A 173 -31.73 -1.62 0.52
C SER A 173 -31.20 -1.32 -0.88
N GLN A 174 -29.91 -1.55 -1.12
CA GLN A 174 -29.32 -1.39 -2.45
C GLN A 174 -29.90 -2.38 -3.45
N ALA A 175 -30.09 -3.64 -3.05
CA ALA A 175 -30.73 -4.66 -3.89
C ALA A 175 -32.17 -4.27 -4.25
N VAL A 176 -32.96 -3.80 -3.29
CA VAL A 176 -34.34 -3.33 -3.52
C VAL A 176 -34.38 -2.14 -4.47
N VAL A 177 -33.53 -1.13 -4.26
CA VAL A 177 -33.43 0.03 -5.17
C VAL A 177 -33.03 -0.42 -6.58
N GLY A 178 -32.08 -1.34 -6.69
CA GLY A 178 -31.68 -1.93 -7.97
C GLY A 178 -32.83 -2.65 -8.68
N TRP A 179 -33.58 -3.48 -7.96
CA TRP A 179 -34.75 -4.19 -8.50
C TRP A 179 -35.89 -3.25 -8.89
N ILE A 180 -36.18 -2.22 -8.10
CA ILE A 180 -37.15 -1.18 -8.47
C ILE A 180 -36.72 -0.48 -9.77
N GLY A 181 -35.45 -0.05 -9.85
CA GLY A 181 -34.92 0.59 -11.06
C GLY A 181 -35.01 -0.31 -12.30
N LEU A 182 -34.63 -1.58 -12.18
CA LEU A 182 -34.76 -2.56 -13.25
C LEU A 182 -36.22 -2.79 -13.64
N SER A 183 -37.13 -2.86 -12.67
CA SER A 183 -38.55 -3.09 -12.93
C SER A 183 -39.19 -1.90 -13.67
N VAL A 184 -38.87 -0.68 -13.23
CA VAL A 184 -39.29 0.56 -13.92
C VAL A 184 -38.74 0.59 -15.34
N PHE A 185 -37.45 0.27 -15.54
CA PHE A 185 -36.85 0.20 -16.87
C PHE A 185 -37.56 -0.81 -17.78
N MET A 186 -37.86 -2.01 -17.28
CA MET A 186 -38.57 -3.05 -18.04
C MET A 186 -40.00 -2.64 -18.37
N LEU A 187 -40.71 -1.96 -17.46
CA LEU A 187 -42.03 -1.41 -17.72
C LEU A 187 -41.97 -0.31 -18.80
N CYS A 188 -41.01 0.61 -18.72
CA CYS A 188 -40.80 1.63 -19.76
C CYS A 188 -40.50 1.00 -21.13
N MET A 189 -39.66 -0.04 -21.16
CA MET A 189 -39.35 -0.77 -22.39
C MET A 189 -40.58 -1.49 -22.97
N TRP A 190 -41.45 -2.04 -22.12
CA TRP A 190 -42.68 -2.71 -22.54
C TRP A 190 -43.71 -1.75 -23.13
N PHE A 191 -43.97 -0.62 -22.44
CA PHE A 191 -45.02 0.32 -22.84
C PHE A 191 -44.57 1.38 -23.86
N ALA A 192 -43.28 1.74 -23.87
CA ALA A 192 -42.73 2.82 -24.70
C ALA A 192 -41.28 2.53 -25.13
N PRO A 193 -41.03 1.47 -25.94
CA PRO A 193 -39.68 1.03 -26.29
C PRO A 193 -38.86 2.11 -27.02
N GLY A 194 -39.45 2.81 -28.00
CA GLY A 194 -38.77 3.87 -28.76
C GLY A 194 -38.29 5.02 -27.88
N PRO A 195 -39.19 5.73 -27.15
CA PRO A 195 -38.79 6.79 -26.23
C PRO A 195 -37.80 6.33 -25.14
N THR A 196 -37.97 5.10 -24.62
CA THR A 196 -37.07 4.52 -23.62
C THR A 196 -35.66 4.34 -24.17
N LEU A 197 -35.51 3.78 -25.37
CA LEU A 197 -34.21 3.62 -26.03
C LEU A 197 -33.55 4.96 -26.36
N ILE A 198 -34.33 5.94 -26.82
CA ILE A 198 -33.83 7.31 -27.08
C ILE A 198 -33.33 7.94 -25.77
N GLY A 199 -34.12 7.87 -24.69
CA GLY A 199 -33.75 8.40 -23.38
C GLY A 199 -32.50 7.74 -22.81
N LEU A 200 -32.42 6.40 -22.89
CA LEU A 200 -31.23 5.65 -22.47
C LEU A 200 -30.00 6.05 -23.28
N SER A 201 -30.12 6.12 -24.60
CA SER A 201 -29.02 6.50 -25.50
C SER A 201 -28.55 7.93 -25.25
N ALA A 202 -29.48 8.87 -25.03
CA ALA A 202 -29.15 10.24 -24.65
C ALA A 202 -28.42 10.31 -23.30
N ALA A 203 -28.89 9.55 -22.29
CA ALA A 203 -28.25 9.49 -20.98
C ALA A 203 -26.83 8.90 -21.05
N VAL A 204 -26.65 7.79 -21.76
CA VAL A 204 -25.32 7.18 -22.00
C VAL A 204 -24.41 8.17 -22.72
N THR A 205 -24.90 8.82 -23.77
CA THR A 205 -24.11 9.77 -24.56
C THR A 205 -23.67 10.99 -23.72
N LEU A 206 -24.59 11.56 -22.93
CA LEU A 206 -24.27 12.65 -22.00
C LEU A 206 -23.25 12.20 -20.94
N PHE A 207 -23.42 10.99 -20.41
CA PHE A 207 -22.51 10.39 -19.46
C PHE A 207 -21.08 10.25 -20.00
N TYR A 208 -20.90 9.78 -21.24
CA TYR A 208 -19.58 9.67 -21.88
C TYR A 208 -18.97 11.06 -22.08
N LEU A 209 -19.76 12.02 -22.54
CA LEU A 209 -19.31 13.39 -22.74
C LEU A 209 -18.78 14.00 -21.44
N LEU A 210 -19.51 13.86 -20.33
CA LEU A 210 -19.11 14.35 -19.02
C LEU A 210 -17.88 13.59 -18.48
N SER A 211 -17.79 12.28 -18.72
CA SER A 211 -16.64 11.47 -18.31
C SER A 211 -15.35 11.89 -19.04
N PHE A 212 -15.45 12.18 -20.35
CA PHE A 212 -14.34 12.72 -21.13
C PHE A 212 -13.96 14.12 -20.66
N ALA A 213 -14.93 15.02 -20.49
CA ALA A 213 -14.69 16.38 -20.00
C ALA A 213 -14.01 16.36 -18.61
N PHE A 214 -14.45 15.48 -17.71
CA PHE A 214 -13.83 15.32 -16.40
C PHE A 214 -12.39 14.83 -16.50
N ARG A 215 -12.11 13.77 -17.29
CA ARG A 215 -10.74 13.29 -17.51
C ARG A 215 -9.84 14.36 -18.12
N PHE A 216 -10.35 15.13 -19.08
CA PHE A 216 -9.62 16.25 -19.66
C PHE A 216 -9.29 17.32 -18.61
N LEU A 217 -10.27 17.70 -17.78
CA LEU A 217 -10.07 18.63 -16.68
C LEU A 217 -8.98 18.14 -15.70
N LEU A 218 -9.00 16.85 -15.33
CA LEU A 218 -7.98 16.26 -14.46
C LEU A 218 -6.60 16.33 -15.10
N THR A 219 -6.46 15.96 -16.38
CA THR A 219 -5.17 16.02 -17.06
C THR A 219 -4.67 17.45 -17.25
N TRP A 220 -5.56 18.39 -17.57
CA TRP A 220 -5.23 19.80 -17.59
C TRP A 220 -4.69 20.26 -16.23
N LYS A 221 -5.43 20.00 -15.15
CA LYS A 221 -5.03 20.43 -13.79
C LYS A 221 -3.76 19.73 -13.32
N GLY A 222 -3.63 18.44 -13.57
CA GLY A 222 -2.47 17.63 -13.21
C GLY A 222 -1.22 17.93 -14.04
N SER A 223 -1.35 18.60 -15.18
CA SER A 223 -0.21 19.03 -16.01
C SER A 223 0.53 20.26 -15.46
N HIS A 224 -0.05 20.99 -14.50
CA HIS A 224 0.59 22.17 -13.93
C HIS A 224 1.86 21.79 -13.15
N HIS A 225 2.96 22.49 -13.45
CA HIS A 225 4.29 22.19 -12.90
C HIS A 225 4.34 22.17 -11.36
N SER A 226 3.59 23.04 -10.68
CA SER A 226 3.54 23.09 -9.21
C SER A 226 2.88 21.84 -8.58
N VAL A 227 2.06 21.13 -9.34
CA VAL A 227 1.44 19.86 -8.94
C VAL A 227 2.35 18.70 -9.33
N ASP A 228 3.10 18.86 -10.43
CA ASP A 228 4.00 17.84 -10.94
C ASP A 228 5.32 17.72 -10.16
N VAL A 229 5.90 18.83 -9.73
CA VAL A 229 7.11 18.87 -8.89
C VAL A 229 6.71 19.27 -7.48
N SER A 230 6.27 18.29 -6.70
CA SER A 230 5.78 18.49 -5.33
C SER A 230 6.88 18.63 -4.28
N VAL A 231 8.07 18.08 -4.53
CA VAL A 231 9.23 18.08 -3.62
C VAL A 231 10.49 18.33 -4.43
N THR A 232 11.31 19.28 -4.00
CA THR A 232 12.55 19.65 -4.68
C THR A 232 13.76 18.92 -4.09
N ASP A 233 14.82 18.77 -4.88
CA ASP A 233 16.07 18.17 -4.41
C ASP A 233 16.75 18.99 -3.31
N GLU A 234 16.49 20.30 -3.25
CA GLU A 234 16.98 21.18 -2.18
C GLU A 234 16.31 20.85 -0.84
N GLU A 235 15.00 20.61 -0.85
CA GLU A 235 14.25 20.21 0.34
C GLU A 235 14.71 18.86 0.88
N VAL A 236 14.97 17.89 -0.02
CA VAL A 236 15.53 16.60 0.35
C VAL A 236 16.93 16.76 0.96
N ARG A 237 17.78 17.59 0.36
CA ARG A 237 19.14 17.88 0.86
C ARG A 237 19.15 18.67 2.18
N ALA A 238 18.13 19.47 2.44
CA ALA A 238 17.98 20.22 3.68
C ALA A 238 17.60 19.33 4.88
N LEU A 239 17.09 18.11 4.64
CA LEU A 239 16.79 17.16 5.70
C LEU A 239 18.08 16.62 6.32
N ARG A 240 18.26 16.86 7.62
CA ARG A 240 19.36 16.31 8.40
C ARG A 240 18.99 14.93 8.92
N SER A 241 19.90 13.97 8.79
CA SER A 241 19.69 12.57 9.22
C SER A 241 19.30 12.44 10.70
N GLU A 242 19.80 13.32 11.56
CA GLU A 242 19.46 13.41 12.98
C GLU A 242 17.97 13.74 13.24
N ASP A 243 17.33 14.52 12.36
CA ASP A 243 15.94 14.99 12.48
C ASP A 243 14.92 14.09 11.78
N LEU A 244 15.38 13.02 11.13
CA LEU A 244 14.50 12.05 10.48
C LEU A 244 13.86 11.13 11.54
N PRO A 245 12.55 10.83 11.45
CA PRO A 245 11.90 9.92 12.38
C PRO A 245 12.16 8.46 12.03
N VAL A 246 11.73 7.54 12.89
CA VAL A 246 11.64 6.12 12.51
C VAL A 246 10.59 5.96 11.42
N TYR A 247 10.91 5.18 10.39
CA TYR A 247 10.04 4.91 9.25
C TYR A 247 9.79 3.40 9.14
N THR A 248 8.52 2.98 9.25
CA THR A 248 8.17 1.56 9.05
C THR A 248 7.91 1.26 7.58
N VAL A 249 8.52 0.19 7.08
CA VAL A 249 8.25 -0.35 5.75
C VAL A 249 7.58 -1.71 5.91
N LEU A 250 6.35 -1.86 5.43
CA LEU A 250 5.67 -3.15 5.39
C LEU A 250 5.89 -3.79 4.03
N VAL A 251 6.34 -5.05 4.03
CA VAL A 251 6.54 -5.83 2.81
C VAL A 251 5.78 -7.15 2.94
N PRO A 252 4.49 -7.19 2.54
CA PRO A 252 3.71 -8.42 2.51
C PRO A 252 4.19 -9.32 1.37
N MET A 253 4.41 -10.60 1.68
CA MET A 253 4.85 -11.60 0.69
C MET A 253 4.12 -12.92 0.91
N TYR A 254 3.77 -13.61 -0.17
CA TYR A 254 3.21 -14.95 -0.10
C TYR A 254 3.61 -15.82 -1.28
N ARG A 255 4.44 -16.83 -1.02
CA ARG A 255 5.04 -17.75 -1.99
C ARG A 255 5.84 -17.00 -3.05
N GLU A 256 6.80 -16.21 -2.58
CA GLU A 256 7.59 -15.22 -3.33
C GLU A 256 9.05 -15.23 -2.87
N SER A 257 9.58 -16.41 -2.55
CA SER A 257 10.97 -16.62 -2.11
C SER A 257 12.00 -16.04 -3.10
N GLU A 258 11.70 -16.10 -4.41
CA GLU A 258 12.59 -15.69 -5.50
C GLU A 258 12.89 -14.17 -5.54
N VAL A 259 11.99 -13.33 -5.05
CA VAL A 259 12.13 -11.85 -5.11
C VAL A 259 12.77 -11.26 -3.85
N LEU A 260 12.98 -12.05 -2.79
CA LEU A 260 13.64 -11.61 -1.55
C LEU A 260 15.00 -10.91 -1.77
N PRO A 261 15.89 -11.38 -2.67
CA PRO A 261 17.16 -10.68 -2.92
C PRO A 261 16.96 -9.28 -3.52
N ILE A 262 15.97 -9.12 -4.41
CA ILE A 262 15.62 -7.81 -4.98
C ILE A 262 15.14 -6.89 -3.85
N LEU A 263 14.23 -7.38 -3.01
CA LEU A 263 13.71 -6.63 -1.88
C LEU A 263 14.82 -6.11 -0.97
N ILE A 264 15.69 -6.99 -0.49
CA ILE A 264 16.79 -6.61 0.42
C ILE A 264 17.71 -5.59 -0.27
N HIS A 265 18.04 -5.80 -1.54
CA HIS A 265 18.87 -4.87 -2.29
C HIS A 265 18.21 -3.50 -2.46
N SER A 266 16.91 -3.44 -2.78
CA SER A 266 16.14 -2.20 -2.88
C SER A 266 16.11 -1.46 -1.54
N MET A 267 15.86 -2.16 -0.43
CA MET A 267 15.82 -1.55 0.91
C MET A 267 17.17 -0.99 1.34
N ARG A 268 18.28 -1.68 1.05
CA ARG A 268 19.64 -1.20 1.33
C ARG A 268 20.04 0.05 0.54
N ARG A 269 19.42 0.26 -0.63
CA ARG A 269 19.69 1.41 -1.50
C ARG A 269 18.89 2.66 -1.14
N MET A 270 17.95 2.55 -0.21
CA MET A 270 17.18 3.70 0.26
C MET A 270 18.12 4.72 0.91
N ASP A 271 18.01 5.98 0.50
CA ASP A 271 18.70 7.10 1.13
C ASP A 271 17.95 7.50 2.41
N TYR A 272 18.13 6.68 3.45
CA TYR A 272 17.58 6.89 4.78
C TYR A 272 18.51 6.27 5.85
N PRO A 273 18.61 6.86 7.07
CA PRO A 273 19.38 6.25 8.14
C PRO A 273 18.92 4.82 8.46
N LEU A 274 19.79 3.82 8.28
CA LEU A 274 19.43 2.41 8.45
C LEU A 274 18.89 2.12 9.85
N ALA A 275 19.49 2.70 10.90
CA ALA A 275 19.04 2.54 12.28
C ALA A 275 17.63 3.12 12.55
N LYS A 276 17.09 3.93 11.62
CA LYS A 276 15.73 4.48 11.68
C LYS A 276 14.77 3.80 10.69
N LEU A 277 15.21 2.78 9.96
CA LEU A 277 14.34 1.93 9.15
C LEU A 277 13.83 0.74 9.96
N ASP A 278 12.52 0.58 9.94
CA ASP A 278 11.80 -0.51 10.59
C ASP A 278 11.13 -1.38 9.52
N VAL A 279 11.87 -2.32 8.93
CA VAL A 279 11.38 -3.13 7.80
C VAL A 279 10.71 -4.39 8.32
N LYS A 280 9.41 -4.53 8.06
CA LYS A 280 8.62 -5.72 8.42
C LYS A 280 8.43 -6.61 7.18
N LEU A 281 9.05 -7.79 7.20
CA LEU A 281 8.76 -8.87 6.26
C LEU A 281 7.51 -9.59 6.76
N VAL A 282 6.39 -9.36 6.09
CA VAL A 282 5.08 -9.86 6.54
C VAL A 282 4.76 -11.14 5.78
N LEU A 283 4.93 -12.28 6.46
CA LEU A 283 4.87 -13.62 5.86
C LEU A 283 3.74 -14.43 6.47
N GLU A 284 2.95 -15.12 5.65
CA GLU A 284 1.93 -16.06 6.15
C GLU A 284 2.60 -17.25 6.86
N GLN A 285 2.06 -17.67 8.00
CA GLN A 285 2.69 -18.68 8.87
C GLN A 285 2.90 -20.04 8.20
N ASP A 286 2.09 -20.37 7.20
CA ASP A 286 2.15 -21.61 6.42
C ASP A 286 3.09 -21.52 5.19
N ASP A 287 3.71 -20.37 4.95
CA ASP A 287 4.68 -20.16 3.88
C ASP A 287 6.11 -20.47 4.35
N HIS A 288 6.33 -21.75 4.68
CA HIS A 288 7.61 -22.21 5.22
C HIS A 288 8.79 -21.93 4.28
N GLU A 289 8.58 -22.07 2.97
CA GLU A 289 9.62 -21.83 1.96
C GLU A 289 10.12 -20.38 2.00
N THR A 290 9.22 -19.40 1.94
CA THR A 290 9.61 -17.98 1.97
C THR A 290 10.19 -17.58 3.33
N ILE A 291 9.64 -18.13 4.42
CA ILE A 291 10.16 -17.88 5.79
C ILE A 291 11.60 -18.39 5.92
N ASP A 292 11.88 -19.59 5.44
CA ASP A 292 13.21 -20.19 5.58
C ASP A 292 14.22 -19.52 4.64
N ALA A 293 13.80 -19.12 3.43
CA ALA A 293 14.59 -18.27 2.55
C ALA A 293 14.95 -16.92 3.22
N ALA A 294 13.97 -16.25 3.84
CA ALA A 294 14.20 -14.97 4.54
C ALA A 294 15.19 -15.13 5.71
N LYS A 295 15.09 -16.22 6.49
CA LYS A 295 16.07 -16.51 7.56
C LYS A 295 17.46 -16.81 7.01
N ALA A 296 17.55 -17.54 5.89
CA ALA A 296 18.81 -17.94 5.29
C ALA A 296 19.63 -16.74 4.80
N LEU A 297 18.96 -15.66 4.40
CA LEU A 297 19.61 -14.41 3.97
C LEU A 297 20.38 -13.72 5.11
N ARG A 298 20.08 -14.05 6.38
CA ARG A 298 20.71 -13.43 7.57
C ARG A 298 20.77 -11.91 7.47
N ALA A 299 19.66 -11.32 7.03
CA ALA A 299 19.56 -9.89 6.81
C ALA A 299 19.83 -9.11 8.11
N GLU A 300 20.21 -7.85 7.94
CA GLU A 300 20.60 -6.95 9.01
C GLU A 300 19.46 -6.75 10.02
N GLY A 301 19.81 -6.20 11.19
CA GLY A 301 18.83 -6.03 12.26
C GLY A 301 17.62 -5.19 11.88
N ILE A 302 17.64 -4.42 10.78
CA ILE A 302 16.49 -3.63 10.33
C ILE A 302 15.33 -4.48 9.80
N PHE A 303 15.58 -5.74 9.41
CA PHE A 303 14.57 -6.65 8.87
C PHE A 303 13.95 -7.52 9.97
N GLU A 304 12.65 -7.39 10.17
CA GLU A 304 11.87 -8.11 11.17
C GLU A 304 10.83 -9.01 10.49
N ILE A 305 10.88 -10.32 10.75
CA ILE A 305 9.86 -11.26 10.25
C ILE A 305 8.64 -11.21 11.16
N VAL A 306 7.51 -10.83 10.58
CA VAL A 306 6.17 -10.90 11.19
C VAL A 306 5.43 -12.07 10.57
N ARG A 307 5.06 -13.07 11.39
CA ARG A 307 4.36 -14.27 10.94
C ARG A 307 2.86 -14.10 11.14
N VAL A 308 2.13 -13.94 10.05
CA VAL A 308 0.69 -13.75 10.06
C VAL A 308 0.00 -15.11 10.24
N PRO A 309 -0.90 -15.26 11.23
CA PRO A 309 -1.65 -16.49 11.44
C PRO A 309 -2.51 -16.88 10.24
N THR A 310 -2.59 -18.19 10.01
CA THR A 310 -3.48 -18.75 8.99
C THR A 310 -4.93 -18.53 9.40
N SER A 311 -5.61 -17.62 8.72
CA SER A 311 -7.01 -17.25 8.95
C SER A 311 -7.62 -16.65 7.67
N TYR A 312 -8.95 -16.64 7.57
CA TYR A 312 -9.68 -16.10 6.42
C TYR A 312 -10.35 -14.76 6.74
N PRO A 313 -10.35 -13.79 5.80
CA PRO A 313 -9.78 -13.88 4.45
C PRO A 313 -8.24 -13.84 4.44
N LYS A 314 -7.60 -14.65 3.59
CA LYS A 314 -6.13 -14.68 3.45
C LYS A 314 -5.72 -13.67 2.38
N THR A 315 -5.53 -12.42 2.78
CA THR A 315 -5.35 -11.27 1.89
C THR A 315 -4.24 -10.34 2.37
N LYS A 316 -3.63 -9.60 1.43
CA LYS A 316 -2.65 -8.53 1.69
C LYS A 316 -3.12 -7.53 2.76
N PRO A 317 -4.35 -6.97 2.72
CA PRO A 317 -4.85 -6.08 3.77
C PRO A 317 -4.88 -6.71 5.17
N LYS A 318 -5.28 -7.98 5.32
CA LYS A 318 -5.25 -8.68 6.61
C LYS A 318 -3.81 -8.75 7.15
N ALA A 319 -2.88 -9.18 6.30
CA ALA A 319 -1.48 -9.29 6.65
C ALA A 319 -0.89 -7.93 7.07
N CYS A 320 -1.18 -6.86 6.33
CA CYS A 320 -0.76 -5.50 6.67
C CYS A 320 -1.38 -5.01 7.98
N ASN A 321 -2.67 -5.27 8.22
CA ASN A 321 -3.33 -4.92 9.48
C ASN A 321 -2.70 -5.63 10.69
N TYR A 322 -2.35 -6.91 10.55
CA TYR A 322 -1.65 -7.66 11.59
C TYR A 322 -0.27 -7.06 11.86
N ALA A 323 0.51 -6.81 10.80
CA ALA A 323 1.85 -6.23 10.91
C ALA A 323 1.86 -4.79 11.44
N LEU A 324 0.81 -4.00 11.17
CA LEU A 324 0.65 -2.62 11.67
C LEU A 324 0.71 -2.53 13.21
N ARG A 325 0.34 -3.61 13.90
CA ARG A 325 0.43 -3.71 15.38
C ARG A 325 1.87 -3.77 15.88
N PHE A 326 2.81 -4.09 15.01
CA PHE A 326 4.24 -4.17 15.32
C PHE A 326 5.06 -3.01 14.75
N ALA A 327 4.41 -2.07 14.04
CA ALA A 327 5.02 -0.90 13.44
C ALA A 327 5.44 0.13 14.51
N ARG A 328 6.68 0.61 14.44
CA ARG A 328 7.25 1.61 15.37
C ARG A 328 7.38 3.01 14.78
N GLY A 329 7.31 3.13 13.46
CA GLY A 329 7.58 4.39 12.75
C GLY A 329 6.48 5.43 12.94
N GLU A 330 6.89 6.70 12.95
CA GLU A 330 5.97 7.84 12.86
C GLU A 330 5.21 7.80 11.52
N PHE A 331 5.93 7.41 10.47
CA PHE A 331 5.38 7.14 9.15
C PHE A 331 5.49 5.66 8.79
N ILE A 332 4.59 5.22 7.93
CA ILE A 332 4.56 3.86 7.41
C ILE A 332 4.32 3.86 5.90
N VAL A 333 4.96 2.94 5.19
CA VAL A 333 4.75 2.69 3.77
C VAL A 333 4.58 1.20 3.51
N VAL A 334 3.81 0.84 2.49
CA VAL A 334 3.71 -0.53 1.99
C VAL A 334 4.46 -0.60 0.67
N PHE A 335 5.35 -1.58 0.54
CA PHE A 335 5.99 -1.97 -0.72
C PHE A 335 5.67 -3.42 -1.04
N ASP A 336 5.41 -3.74 -2.31
CA ASP A 336 5.40 -5.12 -2.78
C ASP A 336 6.85 -5.62 -2.92
N ALA A 337 7.04 -6.94 -2.93
CA ALA A 337 8.37 -7.53 -2.80
C ALA A 337 9.29 -7.28 -4.00
N GLU A 338 8.71 -7.09 -5.19
CA GLU A 338 9.40 -6.77 -6.42
C GLU A 338 9.61 -5.26 -6.65
N ASP A 339 9.06 -4.42 -5.78
CA ASP A 339 9.08 -2.96 -5.97
C ASP A 339 10.50 -2.40 -5.93
N ILE A 340 10.73 -1.44 -6.82
CA ILE A 340 11.98 -0.68 -6.90
C ILE A 340 11.64 0.81 -6.71
N PRO A 341 11.44 1.26 -5.46
CA PRO A 341 11.26 2.68 -5.16
C PRO A 341 12.53 3.46 -5.48
N GLU A 342 12.37 4.72 -5.87
CA GLU A 342 13.51 5.65 -5.96
C GLU A 342 14.19 5.82 -4.57
N PRO A 343 15.53 5.89 -4.52
CA PRO A 343 16.27 5.91 -3.25
C PRO A 343 15.83 6.99 -2.25
N ASP A 344 15.46 8.18 -2.73
CA ASP A 344 15.12 9.33 -1.89
C ASP A 344 13.64 9.41 -1.50
N GLN A 345 12.83 8.41 -1.88
CA GLN A 345 11.37 8.45 -1.75
C GLN A 345 10.90 8.67 -0.29
N LEU A 346 11.55 8.03 0.70
CA LEU A 346 11.20 8.22 2.11
C LEU A 346 11.50 9.63 2.59
N LYS A 347 12.65 10.21 2.20
CA LYS A 347 12.99 11.59 2.53
C LYS A 347 12.03 12.57 1.88
N LYS A 348 11.66 12.36 0.62
CA LYS A 348 10.64 13.18 -0.07
C LYS A 348 9.30 13.13 0.67
N ALA A 349 8.87 11.95 1.12
CA ALA A 349 7.65 11.80 1.90
C ALA A 349 7.72 12.57 3.23
N VAL A 350 8.85 12.46 3.95
CA VAL A 350 9.07 13.22 5.21
C VAL A 350 9.05 14.72 4.96
N ALA A 351 9.77 15.23 3.94
CA ALA A 351 9.78 16.65 3.58
C ALA A 351 8.37 17.16 3.29
N MET A 352 7.60 16.39 2.52
CA MET A 352 6.24 16.73 2.15
C MET A 352 5.29 16.68 3.36
N PHE A 353 5.36 15.68 4.24
CA PHE A 353 4.58 15.64 5.48
C PHE A 353 4.91 16.79 6.44
N LYS A 354 6.19 17.18 6.54
CA LYS A 354 6.62 18.30 7.41
C LYS A 354 6.03 19.64 6.95
N ARG A 355 5.92 19.87 5.63
CA ARG A 355 5.31 21.11 5.09
C ARG A 355 3.77 21.07 5.08
N SER A 356 3.22 19.86 4.94
CA SER A 356 1.79 19.67 4.70
C SER A 356 0.99 19.88 5.99
N PRO A 357 -0.27 20.34 5.88
CA PRO A 357 -1.11 20.49 7.06
C PRO A 357 -1.43 19.10 7.68
N PRO A 358 -1.79 19.03 8.97
CA PRO A 358 -2.02 17.76 9.68
C PRO A 358 -3.08 16.86 9.03
N GLU A 359 -4.00 17.44 8.27
CA GLU A 359 -5.06 16.77 7.52
C GLU A 359 -4.51 15.95 6.34
N VAL A 360 -3.27 16.16 5.88
CA VAL A 360 -2.64 15.26 4.90
C VAL A 360 -2.25 13.97 5.63
N GLY A 361 -3.13 12.99 5.55
CA GLY A 361 -3.00 11.69 6.20
C GLY A 361 -2.18 10.68 5.39
N CYS A 362 -2.17 10.85 4.07
CA CYS A 362 -1.46 9.97 3.14
C CYS A 362 -0.80 10.74 2.00
N ILE A 363 0.37 10.27 1.57
CA ILE A 363 1.07 10.72 0.37
C ILE A 363 1.25 9.51 -0.55
N GLN A 364 0.74 9.61 -1.77
CA GLN A 364 0.87 8.62 -2.82
C GLN A 364 2.10 8.94 -3.69
N ALA A 365 3.08 8.04 -3.77
CA ALA A 365 4.10 8.11 -4.80
C ALA A 365 3.56 7.61 -6.15
N ARG A 366 4.23 7.94 -7.24
CA ARG A 366 3.86 7.50 -8.60
C ARG A 366 4.31 6.07 -8.81
N LEU A 367 3.55 5.32 -9.60
CA LEU A 367 3.91 3.96 -9.98
C LEU A 367 4.16 3.89 -11.49
N ASN A 368 5.13 3.08 -11.90
CA ASN A 368 5.36 2.77 -13.30
C ASN A 368 6.11 1.44 -13.46
N TYR A 369 6.44 1.03 -14.68
CA TYR A 369 6.98 -0.30 -14.93
C TYR A 369 8.41 -0.31 -15.47
N PHE A 370 9.26 -1.20 -14.95
CA PHE A 370 10.63 -1.34 -15.45
C PHE A 370 10.69 -2.15 -16.76
N ASN A 371 9.79 -3.11 -16.98
CA ASN A 371 9.75 -3.97 -18.18
C ASN A 371 8.90 -3.40 -19.33
N ARG A 372 8.72 -2.07 -19.38
CA ARG A 372 7.86 -1.34 -20.34
C ARG A 372 8.07 -1.63 -21.83
N ARG A 373 9.18 -2.25 -22.23
CA ARG A 373 9.52 -2.55 -23.64
C ARG A 373 9.32 -4.03 -24.01
N GLU A 374 8.88 -4.88 -23.10
CA GLU A 374 8.91 -6.33 -23.28
C GLU A 374 7.90 -6.81 -24.33
N ASN A 375 6.64 -6.42 -24.23
CA ASN A 375 5.59 -6.80 -25.18
C ASN A 375 4.45 -5.76 -25.28
N PHE A 376 3.42 -6.05 -26.07
CA PHE A 376 2.27 -5.16 -26.24
C PHE A 376 1.59 -4.79 -24.90
N LEU A 377 1.35 -5.75 -24.02
CA LEU A 377 0.67 -5.53 -22.74
C LEU A 377 1.50 -4.64 -21.82
N THR A 378 2.80 -4.90 -21.69
CA THR A 378 3.69 -4.07 -20.86
C THR A 378 3.74 -2.62 -21.33
N ARG A 379 3.67 -2.37 -22.64
CA ARG A 379 3.60 -1.02 -23.22
C ARG A 379 2.27 -0.34 -22.89
N MET A 380 1.16 -1.05 -23.05
CA MET A 380 -0.18 -0.53 -22.73
C MET A 380 -0.32 -0.21 -21.24
N PHE A 381 0.16 -1.09 -20.37
CA PHE A 381 0.22 -0.87 -18.91
C PHE A 381 1.01 0.40 -18.56
N THR A 382 2.20 0.54 -19.14
CA THR A 382 3.07 1.70 -18.92
C THR A 382 2.39 3.01 -19.34
N LEU A 383 1.73 3.01 -20.50
CA LEU A 383 0.99 4.16 -21.00
C LEU A 383 -0.18 4.54 -20.07
N GLU A 384 -0.93 3.55 -19.61
CA GLU A 384 -2.05 3.73 -18.69
C GLU A 384 -1.58 4.28 -17.33
N TYR A 385 -0.54 3.69 -16.73
CA TYR A 385 0.02 4.14 -15.45
C TYR A 385 0.63 5.53 -15.54
N SER A 386 1.30 5.85 -16.65
CA SER A 386 1.82 7.21 -16.86
C SER A 386 0.67 8.23 -16.88
N ASN A 387 -0.44 7.93 -17.59
CA ASN A 387 -1.60 8.82 -17.57
C ASN A 387 -2.23 8.91 -16.16
N TRP A 388 -2.35 7.77 -15.48
CA TRP A 388 -2.95 7.68 -14.15
C TRP A 388 -2.16 8.46 -13.09
N PHE A 389 -0.88 8.13 -12.89
CA PHE A 389 -0.05 8.67 -11.82
C PHE A 389 0.56 10.04 -12.15
N ASP A 390 0.81 10.37 -13.42
CA ASP A 390 1.44 11.64 -13.78
C ASP A 390 0.44 12.76 -14.07
N TYR A 391 -0.84 12.45 -14.28
CA TYR A 391 -1.86 13.44 -14.63
C TYR A 391 -3.13 13.30 -13.82
N LEU A 392 -3.76 12.12 -13.81
CA LEU A 392 -5.08 11.97 -13.22
C LEU A 392 -5.06 12.13 -11.69
N LEU A 393 -4.18 11.43 -10.97
CA LEU A 393 -4.08 11.59 -9.52
C LEU A 393 -3.60 12.99 -9.09
N PRO A 394 -2.57 13.59 -9.73
CA PRO A 394 -2.24 15.00 -9.52
C PRO A 394 -3.43 15.94 -9.76
N GLY A 395 -4.23 15.69 -10.79
CA GLY A 395 -5.45 16.45 -11.09
C GLY A 395 -6.50 16.35 -9.99
N LEU A 396 -6.71 15.16 -9.43
CA LEU A 396 -7.61 14.95 -8.28
C LEU A 396 -7.10 15.69 -7.04
N HIS A 397 -5.79 15.59 -6.77
CA HIS A 397 -5.14 16.30 -5.67
C HIS A 397 -5.35 17.82 -5.79
N ALA A 398 -5.11 18.39 -6.97
CA ALA A 398 -5.27 19.82 -7.23
C ALA A 398 -6.72 20.32 -7.13
N LEU A 399 -7.71 19.42 -7.25
CA LEU A 399 -9.14 19.73 -7.12
C LEU A 399 -9.72 19.33 -5.77
N SER A 400 -8.90 18.83 -4.84
CA SER A 400 -9.33 18.30 -3.54
C SER A 400 -10.43 17.23 -3.65
N ILE A 401 -10.35 16.40 -4.69
CA ILE A 401 -11.26 15.27 -4.92
C ILE A 401 -10.64 14.01 -4.28
N PRO A 402 -11.45 13.09 -3.69
CA PRO A 402 -10.94 11.83 -3.15
C PRO A 402 -10.06 11.09 -4.15
N ILE A 403 -8.88 10.68 -3.70
CA ILE A 403 -7.90 9.95 -4.48
C ILE A 403 -8.01 8.46 -4.11
N PRO A 404 -8.35 7.55 -5.03
CA PRO A 404 -8.11 6.14 -4.79
C PRO A 404 -6.60 5.91 -4.76
N LEU A 405 -6.11 5.31 -3.67
CA LEU A 405 -4.70 5.00 -3.55
C LEU A 405 -4.31 3.90 -4.55
N GLY A 406 -3.04 3.88 -4.95
CA GLY A 406 -2.46 2.73 -5.65
C GLY A 406 -2.13 1.59 -4.69
N GLY A 407 -1.77 0.42 -5.22
CA GLY A 407 -1.55 -0.78 -4.41
C GLY A 407 -0.28 -0.77 -3.56
N THR A 408 0.62 0.17 -3.81
CA THR A 408 1.92 0.31 -3.14
C THR A 408 2.37 1.77 -3.08
N SER A 409 3.44 2.04 -2.33
CA SER A 409 4.06 3.35 -2.14
C SER A 409 3.08 4.41 -1.64
N ASN A 410 2.17 3.97 -0.77
CA ASN A 410 1.30 4.83 0.01
C ASN A 410 2.00 5.11 1.35
N HIS A 411 2.44 6.35 1.53
CA HIS A 411 3.08 6.80 2.75
C HIS A 411 1.99 7.35 3.68
N PHE A 412 1.87 6.84 4.89
CA PHE A 412 0.87 7.29 5.86
C PHE A 412 1.53 7.86 7.10
N ARG A 413 0.87 8.83 7.73
CA ARG A 413 1.04 9.03 9.17
C ARG A 413 0.50 7.79 9.88
N THR A 414 1.35 7.08 10.63
CA THR A 414 0.97 5.80 11.26
C THR A 414 -0.25 5.97 12.17
N ALA A 415 -0.33 7.08 12.91
CA ALA A 415 -1.46 7.41 13.78
C ALA A 415 -2.77 7.60 13.00
N VAL A 416 -2.74 8.24 11.83
CA VAL A 416 -3.92 8.45 10.99
C VAL A 416 -4.42 7.11 10.45
N LEU A 417 -3.53 6.28 9.92
CA LEU A 417 -3.87 4.96 9.39
C LEU A 417 -4.53 4.07 10.47
N ARG A 418 -3.98 4.07 11.70
CA ARG A 418 -4.58 3.36 12.85
C ARG A 418 -5.95 3.93 13.21
N GLY A 419 -6.08 5.26 13.25
CA GLY A 419 -7.31 5.95 13.64
C GLY A 419 -8.51 5.70 12.72
N ILE A 420 -8.26 5.50 11.42
CA ILE A 420 -9.33 5.24 10.42
C ILE A 420 -9.68 3.76 10.23
N GLY A 421 -9.12 2.87 11.07
CA GLY A 421 -9.37 1.43 11.00
C GLY A 421 -8.53 0.68 9.95
N ALA A 422 -7.41 1.25 9.50
CA ALA A 422 -6.44 0.64 8.59
C ALA A 422 -7.07 0.12 7.28
N TRP A 423 -6.59 -0.99 6.72
CA TRP A 423 -7.09 -1.54 5.45
C TRP A 423 -8.32 -2.43 5.67
N ASP A 424 -9.25 -2.47 4.70
CA ASP A 424 -10.38 -3.40 4.76
C ASP A 424 -9.97 -4.81 4.28
N PRO A 425 -9.95 -5.83 5.15
CA PRO A 425 -9.50 -7.17 4.78
C PRO A 425 -10.41 -7.89 3.78
N TYR A 426 -11.64 -7.40 3.58
CA TYR A 426 -12.65 -8.02 2.71
C TYR A 426 -12.78 -7.37 1.32
N ASN A 427 -12.11 -6.23 1.09
CA ASN A 427 -12.12 -5.52 -0.19
C ASN A 427 -10.93 -5.98 -1.05
N VAL A 428 -11.17 -6.32 -2.32
CA VAL A 428 -10.08 -6.75 -3.21
C VAL A 428 -9.28 -5.60 -3.86
N THR A 429 -9.70 -4.36 -3.57
CA THR A 429 -8.95 -3.10 -3.79
C THR A 429 -9.06 -2.24 -2.53
N GLU A 430 -8.41 -2.70 -1.46
CA GLU A 430 -8.38 -2.06 -0.16
C GLU A 430 -7.79 -0.63 -0.20
N ASP A 431 -6.92 -0.38 -1.17
CA ASP A 431 -6.21 0.86 -1.43
C ASP A 431 -7.16 1.98 -1.89
N ALA A 432 -7.96 1.69 -2.92
CA ALA A 432 -8.97 2.60 -3.43
C ALA A 432 -10.03 2.93 -2.37
N ASP A 433 -10.45 1.93 -1.59
CA ASP A 433 -11.34 2.11 -0.46
C ASP A 433 -10.73 3.00 0.64
N LEU A 434 -9.48 2.74 1.02
CA LEU A 434 -8.78 3.49 2.05
C LEU A 434 -8.66 4.98 1.71
N GLY A 435 -8.40 5.31 0.45
CA GLY A 435 -8.37 6.71 -0.03
C GLY A 435 -9.71 7.44 0.14
N VAL A 436 -10.83 6.74 -0.11
CA VAL A 436 -12.17 7.30 0.08
C VAL A 436 -12.52 7.40 1.57
N ARG A 437 -12.14 6.42 2.40
CA ARG A 437 -12.33 6.48 3.87
C ARG A 437 -11.53 7.60 4.51
N LEU A 438 -10.28 7.83 4.10
CA LEU A 438 -9.48 8.99 4.54
C LEU A 438 -10.24 10.30 4.32
N THR A 439 -10.76 10.50 3.10
CA THR A 439 -11.48 11.73 2.75
C THR A 439 -12.77 11.89 3.53
N GLN A 440 -13.51 10.81 3.75
CA GLN A 440 -14.72 10.84 4.58
C GLN A 440 -14.47 11.17 6.06
N GLN A 441 -13.25 10.93 6.56
CA GLN A 441 -12.83 11.27 7.92
C GLN A 441 -12.16 12.65 8.00
N GLY A 442 -12.20 13.45 6.92
CA GLY A 442 -11.65 14.80 6.88
C GLY A 442 -10.15 14.87 6.58
N PHE A 443 -9.50 13.74 6.29
CA PHE A 443 -8.12 13.73 5.82
C PHE A 443 -8.04 13.92 4.30
N SER A 444 -6.87 14.26 3.80
CA SER A 444 -6.57 14.39 2.38
C SER A 444 -5.39 13.51 1.98
N VAL A 445 -5.36 13.20 0.68
CA VAL A 445 -4.26 12.48 0.04
C VAL A 445 -3.51 13.47 -0.85
N ALA A 446 -2.19 13.49 -0.70
CA ALA A 446 -1.30 14.23 -1.60
C ALA A 446 -0.56 13.29 -2.55
N VAL A 447 -0.06 13.83 -3.66
CA VAL A 447 0.70 13.05 -4.66
C VAL A 447 2.12 13.59 -4.72
N MET A 448 3.09 12.69 -4.70
CA MET A 448 4.52 13.02 -4.68
C MET A 448 5.22 12.71 -5.99
N ASN A 449 6.19 13.53 -6.36
CA ASN A 449 7.09 13.37 -7.50
C ASN A 449 8.24 12.38 -7.23
N SER A 450 7.89 11.18 -6.77
CA SER A 450 8.80 10.04 -6.74
C SER A 450 8.14 8.84 -7.38
N THR A 451 8.91 7.99 -8.04
CA THR A 451 8.40 6.81 -8.75
C THR A 451 8.88 5.52 -8.11
N THR A 452 7.95 4.59 -7.95
CA THR A 452 8.26 3.18 -7.70
C THR A 452 8.07 2.39 -8.98
N PHE A 453 9.08 1.59 -9.33
CA PHE A 453 9.03 0.73 -10.50
C PHE A 453 8.64 -0.69 -10.15
N GLU A 454 7.64 -1.21 -10.86
CA GLU A 454 7.08 -2.56 -10.67
C GLU A 454 7.25 -3.41 -11.94
N GLU A 455 6.93 -4.70 -11.83
CA GLU A 455 6.83 -5.61 -12.97
C GLU A 455 5.43 -5.52 -13.62
N ALA A 456 5.35 -5.07 -14.88
CA ALA A 456 4.11 -5.14 -15.63
C ALA A 456 3.80 -6.58 -16.01
N ASN A 457 2.54 -6.97 -15.87
CA ASN A 457 2.08 -8.29 -16.27
C ASN A 457 2.08 -8.45 -17.80
N GLY A 458 3.05 -9.23 -18.29
CA GLY A 458 3.24 -9.50 -19.71
C GLY A 458 2.36 -10.62 -20.27
N VAL A 459 1.55 -11.30 -19.45
CA VAL A 459 0.82 -12.51 -19.85
C VAL A 459 -0.68 -12.27 -19.90
N TRP A 460 -1.31 -12.51 -21.05
CA TRP A 460 -2.73 -12.21 -21.29
C TRP A 460 -3.70 -12.74 -20.23
N ARG A 461 -3.61 -14.02 -19.86
CA ARG A 461 -4.54 -14.62 -18.87
C ARG A 461 -4.36 -14.00 -17.49
N SER A 462 -3.11 -13.80 -17.09
CA SER A 462 -2.74 -13.15 -15.84
C SER A 462 -3.21 -11.69 -15.82
N TRP A 463 -3.10 -10.98 -16.96
CA TRP A 463 -3.60 -9.61 -17.13
C TRP A 463 -5.12 -9.53 -16.92
N ILE A 464 -5.90 -10.43 -17.53
CA ILE A 464 -7.36 -10.46 -17.36
C ILE A 464 -7.71 -10.73 -15.90
N ASN A 465 -7.00 -11.63 -15.23
CA ASN A 465 -7.18 -11.92 -13.82
C ASN A 465 -6.93 -10.69 -12.94
N GLN A 466 -5.77 -10.05 -13.10
CA GLN A 466 -5.40 -8.83 -12.37
C GLN A 466 -6.41 -7.70 -12.62
N ARG A 467 -6.76 -7.42 -13.88
CA ARG A 467 -7.70 -6.35 -14.23
C ARG A 467 -9.11 -6.62 -13.72
N SER A 468 -9.57 -7.88 -13.78
CA SER A 468 -10.87 -8.27 -13.26
C SER A 468 -10.96 -8.08 -11.74
N ARG A 469 -9.86 -8.34 -11.00
CA ARG A 469 -9.76 -8.05 -9.57
C ARG A 469 -9.91 -6.55 -9.29
N TRP A 470 -9.19 -5.69 -10.02
CA TRP A 470 -9.27 -4.24 -9.84
C TRP A 470 -10.68 -3.69 -10.10
N ILE A 471 -11.29 -4.09 -11.21
CA ILE A 471 -12.65 -3.66 -11.57
C ILE A 471 -13.67 -4.16 -10.53
N LYS A 472 -13.53 -5.41 -10.05
CA LYS A 472 -14.39 -5.96 -9.00
C LYS A 472 -14.25 -5.17 -7.70
N GLY A 473 -13.02 -4.84 -7.30
CA GLY A 473 -12.78 -4.03 -6.11
C GLY A 473 -13.35 -2.62 -6.24
N TYR A 474 -13.31 -2.00 -7.42
CA TYR A 474 -13.99 -0.72 -7.67
C TYR A 474 -15.51 -0.85 -7.55
N MET A 475 -16.11 -1.95 -8.03
CA MET A 475 -17.53 -2.24 -7.80
C MET A 475 -17.83 -2.38 -6.29
N GLN A 476 -17.01 -3.14 -5.55
CA GLN A 476 -17.17 -3.29 -4.10
C GLN A 476 -17.07 -1.95 -3.38
N THR A 477 -16.03 -1.18 -3.67
CA THR A 477 -15.78 0.14 -3.09
C THR A 477 -16.95 1.09 -3.39
N TRP A 478 -17.45 1.10 -4.63
CA TRP A 478 -18.63 1.88 -4.99
C TRP A 478 -19.86 1.46 -4.18
N LEU A 479 -20.14 0.16 -4.08
CA LEU A 479 -21.27 -0.36 -3.32
C LEU A 479 -21.17 -0.03 -1.83
N VAL A 480 -19.99 -0.19 -1.21
CA VAL A 480 -19.75 0.12 0.20
C VAL A 480 -20.08 1.60 0.50
N HIS A 481 -19.49 2.52 -0.26
CA HIS A 481 -19.64 3.96 0.01
C HIS A 481 -21.02 4.51 -0.42
N MET A 482 -21.69 3.86 -1.38
CA MET A 482 -23.05 4.22 -1.82
C MET A 482 -24.17 3.60 -0.98
N ARG A 483 -23.88 2.98 0.17
CA ARG A 483 -24.91 2.54 1.12
C ARG A 483 -25.70 3.71 1.72
N ARG A 484 -25.03 4.87 1.90
CA ARG A 484 -25.60 6.11 2.42
C ARG A 484 -25.18 7.30 1.55
N PRO A 485 -25.74 7.44 0.33
CA PRO A 485 -25.26 8.41 -0.66
C PRO A 485 -25.39 9.87 -0.20
N VAL A 486 -26.43 10.19 0.59
CA VAL A 486 -26.60 11.55 1.17
C VAL A 486 -25.50 11.86 2.17
N GLN A 487 -25.14 10.91 3.03
CA GLN A 487 -24.05 11.07 3.99
C GLN A 487 -22.70 11.18 3.27
N LEU A 488 -22.49 10.38 2.22
CA LEU A 488 -21.31 10.47 1.36
C LEU A 488 -21.19 11.87 0.73
N TYR A 489 -22.29 12.39 0.17
CA TYR A 489 -22.33 13.73 -0.41
C TYR A 489 -22.01 14.83 0.63
N GLN A 490 -22.55 14.71 1.85
CA GLN A 490 -22.27 15.64 2.93
C GLN A 490 -20.79 15.62 3.37
N ARG A 491 -20.17 14.44 3.42
CA ARG A 491 -18.78 14.27 3.84
C ARG A 491 -17.78 14.71 2.77
N LEU A 492 -18.05 14.39 1.50
CA LEU A 492 -17.13 14.67 0.39
C LEU A 492 -17.38 16.03 -0.29
N GLY A 493 -18.54 16.64 -0.05
CA GLY A 493 -19.02 17.78 -0.83
C GLY A 493 -19.34 17.41 -2.29
N SER A 494 -19.78 18.41 -3.06
CA SER A 494 -20.24 18.20 -4.43
C SER A 494 -19.12 17.72 -5.37
N ALA A 495 -17.97 18.40 -5.35
CA ALA A 495 -16.82 18.04 -6.18
C ALA A 495 -16.28 16.65 -5.83
N GLY A 496 -16.17 16.33 -4.54
CA GLY A 496 -15.70 15.03 -4.08
C GLY A 496 -16.68 13.90 -4.40
N PHE A 497 -17.98 14.10 -4.22
CA PHE A 497 -19.00 13.11 -4.55
C PHE A 497 -19.04 12.81 -6.05
N TRP A 498 -19.11 13.83 -6.90
CA TRP A 498 -19.13 13.63 -8.34
C TRP A 498 -17.79 13.10 -8.86
N GLY A 499 -16.67 13.57 -8.32
CA GLY A 499 -15.36 13.01 -8.62
C GLY A 499 -15.26 11.53 -8.27
N PHE A 500 -15.80 11.10 -7.12
CA PHE A 500 -15.92 9.69 -6.77
C PHE A 500 -16.75 8.89 -7.79
N GLN A 501 -17.89 9.44 -8.26
CA GLN A 501 -18.68 8.80 -9.31
C GLN A 501 -17.88 8.67 -10.61
N PHE A 502 -17.28 9.76 -11.11
CA PHE A 502 -16.56 9.78 -12.39
C PHE A 502 -15.24 9.00 -12.37
N PHE A 503 -14.62 8.81 -11.21
CA PHE A 503 -13.29 8.21 -11.09
C PHE A 503 -13.32 6.76 -10.60
N ILE A 504 -14.31 6.34 -9.81
CA ILE A 504 -14.45 4.95 -9.32
C ILE A 504 -15.66 4.25 -9.94
N GLY A 505 -16.86 4.82 -9.83
CA GLY A 505 -18.10 4.15 -10.27
C GLY A 505 -18.24 4.05 -11.79
N PHE A 506 -18.13 5.18 -12.48
CA PHE A 506 -18.41 5.32 -13.90
C PHE A 506 -17.41 4.64 -14.84
N PRO A 507 -16.10 4.52 -14.53
CA PRO A 507 -15.20 3.72 -15.36
C PRO A 507 -15.62 2.25 -15.46
N VAL A 508 -16.20 1.68 -14.40
CA VAL A 508 -16.75 0.32 -14.43
C VAL A 508 -17.92 0.23 -15.41
N LEU A 509 -18.86 1.19 -15.33
CA LEU A 509 -20.00 1.26 -16.23
C LEU A 509 -19.56 1.44 -17.70
N THR A 510 -18.55 2.28 -17.92
CA THR A 510 -17.95 2.51 -19.25
C THR A 510 -17.42 1.19 -19.84
N ALA A 511 -16.64 0.42 -19.07
CA ALA A 511 -16.09 -0.85 -19.52
C ALA A 511 -17.17 -1.88 -19.87
N LEU A 512 -18.31 -1.88 -19.16
CA LEU A 512 -19.46 -2.74 -19.44
C LEU A 512 -20.28 -2.26 -20.66
N LEU A 513 -20.42 -0.95 -20.88
CA LEU A 513 -21.20 -0.40 -21.99
C LEU A 513 -20.44 -0.41 -23.32
N ASN A 514 -19.11 -0.32 -23.30
CA ASN A 514 -18.27 -0.22 -24.50
C ASN A 514 -18.57 -1.28 -25.59
N PRO A 515 -18.74 -2.59 -25.28
CA PRO A 515 -19.03 -3.58 -26.32
C PRO A 515 -20.37 -3.35 -27.02
N ILE A 516 -21.37 -2.87 -26.27
CA ILE A 516 -22.69 -2.51 -26.84
C ILE A 516 -22.52 -1.33 -27.80
N LEU A 517 -21.77 -0.29 -27.39
CA LEU A 517 -21.52 0.87 -28.24
C LEU A 517 -20.71 0.52 -29.49
N TRP A 518 -19.69 -0.33 -29.39
CA TRP A 518 -18.96 -0.80 -30.57
C TRP A 518 -19.81 -1.67 -31.48
N ALA A 519 -20.69 -2.51 -30.93
CA ALA A 519 -21.65 -3.28 -31.73
C ALA A 519 -22.59 -2.35 -32.50
N THR A 520 -23.13 -1.30 -31.87
CA THR A 520 -23.97 -0.30 -32.56
C THR A 520 -23.19 0.46 -33.63
N THR A 521 -21.92 0.77 -33.38
CA THR A 521 -21.03 1.39 -34.38
C THR A 521 -20.80 0.46 -35.56
N ALA A 522 -20.50 -0.83 -35.32
CA ALA A 522 -20.29 -1.83 -36.37
C ALA A 522 -21.55 -2.01 -37.23
N VAL A 523 -22.73 -2.11 -36.61
CA VAL A 523 -24.02 -2.14 -37.33
C VAL A 523 -24.19 -0.90 -38.19
N THR A 524 -23.86 0.29 -37.68
CA THR A 524 -23.92 1.55 -38.45
C THR A 524 -23.00 1.53 -39.66
N LEU A 525 -21.79 0.98 -39.52
CA LEU A 525 -20.81 0.89 -40.61
C LEU A 525 -21.22 -0.13 -41.68
N ILE A 526 -21.89 -1.22 -41.30
CA ILE A 526 -22.31 -2.29 -42.22
C ILE A 526 -23.60 -1.91 -42.97
N PHE A 527 -24.59 -1.37 -42.25
CA PHE A 527 -25.93 -1.11 -42.80
C PHE A 527 -26.18 0.36 -43.18
N GLY A 528 -25.22 1.24 -42.91
CA GLY A 528 -25.30 2.68 -43.18
C GLY A 528 -25.96 3.49 -42.07
N SER A 529 -25.66 4.79 -42.01
CA SER A 529 -26.17 5.71 -40.99
C SER A 529 -27.69 5.92 -41.04
N SER A 530 -28.30 5.76 -42.22
CA SER A 530 -29.75 5.82 -42.41
C SER A 530 -30.50 4.76 -41.60
N TYR A 531 -29.90 3.60 -41.36
CA TYR A 531 -30.50 2.51 -40.59
C TYR A 531 -30.64 2.84 -39.09
N ILE A 532 -29.73 3.64 -38.53
CA ILE A 532 -29.82 4.10 -37.13
C ILE A 532 -30.61 5.40 -37.01
N ALA A 533 -30.55 6.27 -38.03
CA ALA A 533 -31.26 7.55 -38.08
C ALA A 533 -32.79 7.43 -38.00
N GLN A 534 -33.36 6.27 -38.36
CA GLN A 534 -34.80 6.01 -38.21
C GLN A 534 -35.23 5.78 -36.74
N TYR A 535 -34.30 5.41 -35.86
CA TYR A 535 -34.61 5.05 -34.46
C TYR A 535 -34.18 6.11 -33.45
N PHE A 536 -33.17 6.93 -33.77
CA PHE A 536 -32.61 7.91 -32.85
C PHE A 536 -32.63 9.32 -33.45
N PRO A 537 -32.96 10.35 -32.64
CA PRO A 537 -32.97 11.72 -33.11
C PRO A 537 -31.55 12.22 -33.39
N ALA A 538 -31.42 13.14 -34.34
CA ALA A 538 -30.13 13.65 -34.81
C ALA A 538 -29.18 14.16 -33.70
N PRO A 539 -29.63 14.89 -32.66
CA PRO A 539 -28.74 15.32 -31.57
C PRO A 539 -28.05 14.16 -30.84
N VAL A 540 -28.78 13.08 -30.56
CA VAL A 540 -28.22 11.89 -29.89
C VAL A 540 -27.16 11.24 -30.75
N ILE A 541 -27.41 11.12 -32.06
CA ILE A 541 -26.46 10.56 -33.02
C ILE A 541 -25.20 11.44 -33.11
N TYR A 542 -25.35 12.76 -33.23
CA TYR A 542 -24.20 13.67 -33.33
C TYR A 542 -23.33 13.66 -32.08
N PHE A 543 -23.93 13.67 -30.89
CA PHE A 543 -23.14 13.56 -29.66
C PHE A 543 -22.50 12.18 -29.50
N ALA A 544 -23.15 11.10 -29.94
CA ALA A 544 -22.56 9.77 -29.95
C ALA A 544 -21.35 9.68 -30.88
N ILE A 545 -21.45 10.25 -32.10
CA ILE A 545 -20.33 10.36 -33.05
C ILE A 545 -19.22 11.24 -32.47
N PHE A 546 -19.56 12.36 -31.83
CA PHE A 546 -18.59 13.23 -31.15
C PHE A 546 -17.79 12.46 -30.09
N ASN A 547 -18.47 11.70 -29.22
CA ASN A 547 -17.82 10.85 -28.23
C ASN A 547 -16.95 9.76 -28.87
N LEU A 548 -17.44 9.13 -29.93
CA LEU A 548 -16.72 8.08 -30.66
C LEU A 548 -15.43 8.61 -31.31
N VAL A 549 -15.46 9.81 -31.89
CA VAL A 549 -14.32 10.37 -32.62
C VAL A 549 -13.46 11.22 -31.71
N ILE A 550 -14.01 12.33 -31.19
CA ILE A 550 -13.27 13.32 -30.41
C ILE A 550 -12.92 12.78 -29.02
N GLY A 551 -13.87 12.12 -28.35
CA GLY A 551 -13.64 11.55 -27.01
C GLY A 551 -12.51 10.52 -27.01
N ASN A 552 -12.55 9.57 -27.96
CA ASN A 552 -11.49 8.56 -28.09
C ASN A 552 -10.17 9.15 -28.57
N ALA A 553 -10.18 10.08 -29.55
CA ALA A 553 -8.96 10.76 -29.99
C ALA A 553 -8.29 11.53 -28.84
N MET A 554 -9.08 12.19 -28.00
CA MET A 554 -8.58 12.90 -26.82
C MET A 554 -7.94 11.93 -25.82
N TYR A 555 -8.57 10.78 -25.53
CA TYR A 555 -7.98 9.79 -24.63
C TYR A 555 -6.64 9.26 -25.17
N ILE A 556 -6.58 8.94 -26.47
CA ILE A 556 -5.35 8.50 -27.13
C ILE A 556 -4.28 9.59 -27.00
N TYR A 557 -4.63 10.85 -27.29
CA TYR A 557 -3.73 11.99 -27.17
C TYR A 557 -3.19 12.18 -25.75
N MET A 558 -4.06 12.12 -24.73
CA MET A 558 -3.64 12.22 -23.32
C MET A 558 -2.66 11.11 -22.95
N THR A 559 -2.88 9.90 -23.48
CA THR A 559 -1.98 8.75 -23.29
C THR A 559 -0.62 8.98 -23.97
N MET A 560 -0.59 9.61 -25.14
CA MET A 560 0.65 10.00 -25.82
C MET A 560 1.42 11.08 -25.04
N VAL A 561 0.72 12.11 -24.57
CA VAL A 561 1.28 13.19 -23.75
C VAL A 561 1.86 12.64 -22.44
N ALA A 562 1.24 11.60 -21.88
CA ALA A 562 1.77 10.93 -20.70
C ALA A 562 3.12 10.25 -20.93
N ALA A 563 3.27 9.53 -22.05
CA ALA A 563 4.57 9.00 -22.45
C ALA A 563 5.62 10.10 -22.71
N ALA A 564 5.21 11.19 -23.36
CA ALA A 564 6.10 12.31 -23.68
C ALA A 564 6.68 12.99 -22.43
N LYS A 565 5.85 13.19 -21.40
CA LYS A 565 6.28 13.77 -20.10
C LYS A 565 7.40 12.98 -19.43
N ARG A 566 7.37 11.65 -19.56
CA ARG A 566 8.43 10.75 -19.06
C ARG A 566 9.63 10.63 -20.01
N GLY A 567 9.63 11.33 -21.15
CA GLY A 567 10.65 11.20 -22.20
C GLY A 567 10.59 9.88 -22.98
N TRP A 568 9.49 9.13 -22.88
CA TRP A 568 9.34 7.81 -23.49
C TRP A 568 8.66 7.87 -24.86
N PHE A 569 9.19 8.71 -25.75
CA PHE A 569 8.62 8.96 -27.09
C PHE A 569 8.38 7.69 -27.91
N SER A 570 9.22 6.65 -27.73
CA SER A 570 9.05 5.35 -28.39
C SER A 570 7.74 4.62 -28.04
N LEU A 571 7.09 4.99 -26.94
CA LEU A 571 5.80 4.40 -26.53
C LEU A 571 4.60 5.14 -27.14
N MET A 572 4.75 6.39 -27.58
CA MET A 572 3.62 7.19 -28.08
C MET A 572 2.85 6.53 -29.24
N PRO A 573 3.50 5.93 -30.26
CA PRO A 573 2.75 5.30 -31.36
C PRO A 573 1.84 4.16 -30.89
N TRP A 574 2.19 3.50 -29.77
CA TRP A 574 1.39 2.42 -29.23
C TRP A 574 0.07 2.89 -28.65
N ALA A 575 -0.06 4.17 -28.25
CA ALA A 575 -1.33 4.74 -27.79
C ALA A 575 -2.43 4.69 -28.85
N LEU A 576 -2.09 4.64 -30.14
CA LEU A 576 -3.07 4.45 -31.23
C LEU A 576 -3.80 3.10 -31.12
N LEU A 577 -3.21 2.12 -30.42
CA LEU A 577 -3.78 0.80 -30.18
C LEU A 577 -4.61 0.72 -28.89
N SER A 578 -4.83 1.83 -28.18
CA SER A 578 -5.70 1.86 -27.00
C SER A 578 -7.10 1.28 -27.23
N PRO A 579 -7.78 1.49 -28.39
CA PRO A 579 -9.08 0.85 -28.65
C PRO A 579 -9.05 -0.68 -28.57
N VAL A 580 -7.97 -1.31 -29.03
CA VAL A 580 -7.80 -2.78 -28.91
C VAL A 580 -7.64 -3.17 -27.45
N TYR A 581 -6.88 -2.39 -26.68
CA TYR A 581 -6.67 -2.61 -25.26
C TYR A 581 -7.95 -2.41 -24.43
N TRP A 582 -8.86 -1.51 -24.84
CA TRP A 582 -10.15 -1.32 -24.17
C TRP A 582 -11.09 -2.52 -24.32
N ILE A 583 -11.03 -3.28 -25.43
CA ILE A 583 -11.79 -4.53 -25.57
C ILE A 583 -11.44 -5.49 -24.44
N MET A 584 -10.15 -5.56 -24.08
CA MET A 584 -9.68 -6.38 -22.98
C MET A 584 -10.27 -5.93 -21.63
N HIS A 585 -10.39 -4.62 -21.41
CA HIS A 585 -11.02 -4.07 -20.20
C HIS A 585 -12.47 -4.50 -20.08
N SER A 586 -13.21 -4.50 -21.20
CA SER A 586 -14.58 -4.99 -21.21
C SER A 586 -14.68 -6.47 -20.86
N ILE A 587 -13.81 -7.33 -21.40
CA ILE A 587 -13.76 -8.76 -21.03
C ILE A 587 -13.51 -8.90 -19.53
N ALA A 588 -12.52 -8.18 -19.00
CA ALA A 588 -12.21 -8.17 -17.57
C ALA A 588 -13.38 -7.64 -16.71
N ALA A 589 -14.13 -6.64 -17.19
CA ALA A 589 -15.26 -6.06 -16.48
C ALA A 589 -16.45 -7.02 -16.37
N TYR A 590 -16.79 -7.76 -17.43
CA TYR A 590 -17.83 -8.79 -17.35
C TYR A 590 -17.42 -9.94 -16.45
N LYS A 591 -16.15 -10.38 -16.50
CA LYS A 591 -15.60 -11.36 -15.55
C LYS A 591 -15.70 -10.85 -14.11
N ALA A 592 -15.35 -9.58 -13.87
CA ALA A 592 -15.43 -8.95 -12.56
C ALA A 592 -16.86 -8.90 -12.02
N LEU A 593 -17.83 -8.52 -12.86
CA LEU A 593 -19.25 -8.49 -12.50
C LEU A 593 -19.76 -9.87 -12.10
N TRP A 594 -19.42 -10.91 -12.89
CA TRP A 594 -19.74 -12.29 -12.54
C TRP A 594 -19.13 -12.69 -11.20
N GLN A 595 -17.83 -12.45 -11.01
CA GLN A 595 -17.12 -12.77 -9.76
C GLN A 595 -17.63 -11.99 -8.55
N LEU A 596 -18.10 -10.75 -8.72
CA LEU A 596 -18.71 -9.99 -7.63
C LEU A 596 -19.93 -10.73 -7.05
N ILE A 597 -20.70 -11.41 -7.91
CA ILE A 597 -21.91 -12.15 -7.53
C ILE A 597 -21.56 -13.52 -6.93
N VAL A 598 -20.66 -14.29 -7.58
CA VAL A 598 -20.40 -15.67 -7.18
C VAL A 598 -19.28 -15.84 -6.16
N ALA A 599 -18.32 -14.91 -6.12
CA ALA A 599 -17.10 -15.00 -5.32
C ALA A 599 -16.54 -13.61 -4.97
N PRO A 600 -17.30 -12.79 -4.21
CA PRO A 600 -16.98 -11.37 -3.98
C PRO A 600 -15.58 -11.16 -3.39
N HIS A 601 -15.20 -11.97 -2.41
CA HIS A 601 -13.91 -11.84 -1.70
C HIS A 601 -12.77 -12.67 -2.32
N PHE A 602 -13.02 -13.36 -3.44
CA PHE A 602 -11.98 -14.19 -4.07
C PHE A 602 -10.85 -13.33 -4.64
N TRP A 603 -9.62 -13.65 -4.24
CA TRP A 603 -8.43 -12.92 -4.69
C TRP A 603 -7.70 -13.70 -5.79
N GLU A 604 -7.70 -13.16 -7.00
CA GLU A 604 -6.91 -13.69 -8.12
C GLU A 604 -5.44 -13.30 -7.95
N LYS A 605 -4.58 -14.26 -7.60
CA LYS A 605 -3.13 -14.02 -7.49
C LYS A 605 -2.59 -13.61 -8.86
N THR A 606 -1.81 -12.53 -8.87
CA THR A 606 -1.04 -12.12 -10.05
C THR A 606 0.30 -12.86 -10.02
N GLN A 607 0.73 -13.36 -11.18
CA GLN A 607 2.03 -14.01 -11.29
C GLN A 607 3.11 -12.96 -11.56
N HIS A 608 4.09 -12.85 -10.67
CA HIS A 608 5.26 -11.98 -10.77
C HIS A 608 6.52 -12.83 -11.05
N GLY A 609 7.65 -12.19 -11.41
CA GLY A 609 8.91 -12.88 -11.68
C GLY A 609 9.02 -13.52 -13.08
N THR A 610 8.09 -13.18 -13.98
CA THR A 610 8.06 -13.75 -15.34
C THR A 610 8.84 -12.93 -16.35
N SER A 611 9.13 -11.68 -16.03
CA SER A 611 9.88 -10.75 -16.88
C SER A 611 11.33 -11.16 -17.02
N LYS A 612 11.85 -11.04 -18.25
CA LYS A 612 13.29 -11.24 -18.53
C LYS A 612 14.16 -10.25 -17.74
N VAL A 613 13.64 -9.07 -17.43
CA VAL A 613 14.35 -8.04 -16.67
C VAL A 613 14.55 -8.50 -15.22
N THR A 614 13.49 -9.01 -14.59
CA THR A 614 13.53 -9.54 -13.22
C THR A 614 14.57 -10.66 -13.10
N GLN A 615 14.54 -11.62 -14.02
CA GLN A 615 15.52 -12.72 -14.06
C GLN A 615 16.96 -12.21 -14.19
N SER A 616 17.19 -11.20 -15.03
CA SER A 616 18.52 -10.60 -15.21
C SER A 616 19.01 -9.86 -13.96
N GLN A 617 18.11 -9.18 -13.24
CA GLN A 617 18.42 -8.49 -11.99
C GLN A 617 18.79 -9.49 -10.89
N ILE A 618 17.98 -10.54 -10.71
CA ILE A 618 18.29 -11.62 -9.75
C ILE A 618 19.68 -12.20 -10.04
N ALA A 619 19.99 -12.49 -11.30
CA ALA A 619 21.30 -12.99 -11.70
C ALA A 619 22.45 -11.99 -11.49
N SER A 620 22.16 -10.68 -11.53
CA SER A 620 23.16 -9.63 -11.24
C SER A 620 23.45 -9.51 -9.74
N ILE A 621 22.40 -9.54 -8.90
CA ILE A 621 22.50 -9.48 -7.44
C ILE A 621 23.23 -10.72 -6.91
N ALA A 622 22.90 -11.90 -7.44
CA ALA A 622 23.56 -13.14 -7.06
C ALA A 622 25.07 -13.13 -7.37
N ARG A 623 25.49 -12.49 -8.47
CA ARG A 623 26.91 -12.32 -8.81
C ARG A 623 27.61 -11.37 -7.85
N GLN A 624 27.01 -10.22 -7.54
CA GLN A 624 27.55 -9.26 -6.58
C GLN A 624 27.68 -9.84 -5.16
N ALA A 625 26.83 -10.78 -4.78
CA ALA A 625 26.89 -11.44 -3.48
C ALA A 625 27.96 -12.55 -3.40
N ALA A 626 28.46 -13.02 -4.55
CA ALA A 626 29.47 -14.07 -4.65
C ALA A 626 30.90 -13.52 -4.80
N GLU A 627 31.03 -12.25 -5.21
CA GLU A 627 32.26 -11.44 -5.20
C GLU A 627 32.50 -10.86 -3.81
#